data_AF-Q9UXP3-F1
#
_entry.id   AF-Q9UXP3-F1
#
_cell.length_a   1.000
_cell.length_b   1.000
_cell.length_c   1.000
_cell.angle_alpha   90.00
_cell.angle_beta   90.00
_cell.angle_gamma   90.00
#
_symmetry.space_group_name_H-M   'P 1'
#
loop_
_entity.id
_entity.type
_entity.pdbx_description
1 polymer ?
#
loop_
_entity_poly.entity_id
_entity_poly.type
_entity_poly.pdbx_seq_one_letter_code
_entity_poly.pdbx_strand_id
1 'polypeptide(L)'
;MSSVIWYLYEFARKSWAEKFANAHTEHEILEKPERFRDFPTVHKEYCIGCGACTTACPAPGAIKLVRDTDTSEEEGLTYPVIVRGACIRCGFCAEVCPTDPKTIECGENHLIREEFTIVPSEKLYVIDDYLCIRCRKCMKACPVDAIVEEDGRVEIDQSRCIACGDCLEKCPVKGALKRIHVAYVEEQKMVINLAVNELEAAIEERSDDIKKLGAGEVYRMNHPLRPLLERALEILPDEDITRDILEMITDRLKMRIITWSPEKCVQCRLCVDECPSGAITYSEDEGVVRDPEKCLRCSTCYQTCPFGVAGYYVARFLIDESNGEEVIRITIKPAALPVK
;
A
#
# COMPACT_ATOMS: atom_id res chain seq x y z
N MET A 1 -21.52 41.89 -56.32
CA MET A 1 -21.56 43.14 -55.52
C MET A 1 -22.79 43.25 -54.61
N SER A 2 -23.75 42.33 -54.65
CA SER A 2 -25.04 42.44 -53.95
C SER A 2 -25.04 42.03 -52.48
N SER A 3 -24.12 41.16 -52.01
CA SER A 3 -24.10 40.69 -50.61
C SER A 3 -23.44 41.68 -49.64
N VAL A 4 -22.32 42.30 -50.02
CA VAL A 4 -21.59 43.25 -49.17
C VAL A 4 -22.41 44.52 -48.93
N ILE A 5 -23.14 44.98 -49.95
CA ILE A 5 -24.03 46.14 -49.83
C ILE A 5 -25.17 45.83 -48.87
N TRP A 6 -25.71 44.60 -48.88
CA TRP A 6 -26.74 44.17 -47.95
C TRP A 6 -26.21 44.12 -46.50
N TYR A 7 -25.02 43.58 -46.27
CA TYR A 7 -24.37 43.61 -44.95
C TYR A 7 -24.09 45.04 -44.46
N LEU A 8 -23.59 45.92 -45.33
CA LEU A 8 -23.39 47.32 -44.99
C LEU A 8 -24.72 48.00 -44.61
N TYR A 9 -25.82 47.66 -45.29
CA TYR A 9 -27.15 48.15 -44.94
C TYR A 9 -27.64 47.62 -43.60
N GLU A 10 -27.38 46.34 -43.31
CA GLU A 10 -27.74 45.69 -42.03
C GLU A 10 -26.95 46.28 -40.85
N PHE A 11 -25.65 46.55 -41.03
CA PHE A 11 -24.80 47.21 -40.03
C PHE A 11 -25.06 48.72 -39.90
N ALA A 12 -25.51 49.38 -40.97
CA ALA A 12 -25.90 50.79 -40.94
C ALA A 12 -27.31 51.02 -40.36
N ARG A 13 -28.07 49.95 -40.04
CA ARG A 13 -29.34 50.10 -39.33
C ARG A 13 -29.07 50.69 -37.95
N LYS A 14 -29.69 51.85 -37.71
CA LYS A 14 -29.62 52.57 -36.43
C LYS A 14 -29.94 51.65 -35.24
N SER A 15 -30.90 50.74 -35.38
CA SER A 15 -31.25 49.77 -34.33
C SER A 15 -30.17 48.73 -34.05
N TRP A 16 -29.37 48.35 -35.05
CA TRP A 16 -28.23 47.45 -34.86
C TRP A 16 -27.07 48.20 -34.20
N ALA A 17 -26.73 49.38 -34.71
CA ALA A 17 -25.66 50.22 -34.16
C ALA A 17 -25.94 50.64 -32.71
N GLU A 18 -27.18 50.99 -32.37
CA GLU A 18 -27.60 51.30 -31.00
C GLU A 18 -27.50 50.08 -30.07
N LYS A 19 -27.93 48.89 -30.53
CA LYS A 19 -27.81 47.66 -29.74
C LYS A 19 -26.35 47.22 -29.57
N PHE A 20 -25.53 47.39 -30.59
CA PHE A 20 -24.10 47.04 -30.53
C PHE A 20 -23.32 48.03 -29.65
N ALA A 21 -23.58 49.33 -29.76
CA ALA A 21 -22.92 50.35 -28.95
C ALA A 21 -23.37 50.31 -27.47
N ASN A 22 -24.64 49.96 -27.22
CA ASN A 22 -25.19 49.80 -25.88
C ASN A 22 -25.14 48.35 -25.36
N ALA A 23 -24.41 47.45 -26.06
CA ALA A 23 -24.15 46.09 -25.58
C ALA A 23 -23.12 46.14 -24.46
N HIS A 24 -23.51 46.70 -23.31
CA HIS A 24 -22.84 46.46 -22.07
C HIS A 24 -23.46 45.19 -21.48
N THR A 25 -22.64 44.20 -21.13
CA THR A 25 -23.02 43.28 -20.07
C THR A 25 -23.39 44.16 -18.88
N GLU A 26 -24.67 44.16 -18.48
CA GLU A 26 -25.06 44.75 -17.21
C GLU A 26 -24.07 44.25 -16.17
N HIS A 27 -23.52 45.16 -15.36
CA HIS A 27 -22.74 44.76 -14.20
C HIS A 27 -23.73 44.08 -13.24
N GLU A 28 -24.08 42.82 -13.49
CA GLU A 28 -24.43 41.93 -12.41
C GLU A 28 -23.24 42.00 -11.47
N ILE A 29 -23.45 42.71 -10.36
CA ILE A 29 -22.59 42.58 -9.20
C ILE A 29 -22.82 41.15 -8.74
N LEU A 30 -22.09 40.22 -9.34
CA LEU A 30 -21.86 38.91 -8.78
C LEU A 30 -21.10 39.20 -7.48
N GLU A 31 -21.83 39.34 -6.38
CA GLU A 31 -21.21 39.18 -5.06
C GLU A 31 -20.45 37.86 -5.12
N LYS A 32 -19.13 37.94 -4.97
CA LYS A 32 -18.30 36.75 -5.05
C LYS A 32 -18.82 35.77 -4.00
N PRO A 33 -19.21 34.53 -4.38
CA PRO A 33 -19.63 33.56 -3.39
C PRO A 33 -18.48 33.33 -2.40
N GLU A 34 -18.78 33.05 -1.13
CA GLU A 34 -17.77 32.82 -0.07
C GLU A 34 -16.74 31.74 -0.48
N ARG A 35 -17.21 30.77 -1.27
CA ARG A 35 -16.42 29.66 -1.83
C ARG A 35 -15.40 30.07 -2.91
N PHE A 36 -15.45 31.30 -3.41
CA PHE A 36 -14.58 31.74 -4.51
C PHE A 36 -13.12 31.86 -4.05
N ARG A 37 -12.26 30.98 -4.59
CA ARG A 37 -10.82 31.04 -4.34
C ARG A 37 -10.23 32.28 -5.03
N ASP A 38 -9.91 33.28 -4.22
CA ASP A 38 -9.22 34.49 -4.65
C ASP A 38 -7.73 34.20 -4.93
N PHE A 39 -6.97 35.21 -5.36
CA PHE A 39 -5.52 35.06 -5.47
C PHE A 39 -4.87 34.83 -4.09
N PRO A 40 -3.79 34.02 -4.00
CA PRO A 40 -3.08 33.79 -2.76
C PRO A 40 -2.55 35.09 -2.13
N THR A 41 -2.73 35.24 -0.82
CA THR A 41 -2.13 36.30 0.01
C THR A 41 -0.83 35.77 0.60
N VAL A 42 0.23 36.59 0.61
CA VAL A 42 1.58 36.19 1.07
C VAL A 42 1.99 37.02 2.28
N HIS A 43 2.30 36.36 3.39
CA HIS A 43 2.88 36.90 4.61
C HIS A 43 4.39 36.64 4.60
N LYS A 44 5.19 37.68 4.34
CA LYS A 44 6.62 37.52 4.07
C LYS A 44 7.40 37.07 5.31
N GLU A 45 6.91 37.49 6.47
CA GLU A 45 7.53 37.26 7.79
C GLU A 45 7.64 35.78 8.16
N TYR A 46 6.73 34.94 7.67
CA TYR A 46 6.70 33.51 7.99
C TYR A 46 7.51 32.64 7.03
N CYS A 47 7.99 33.21 5.92
CA CYS A 47 8.58 32.40 4.86
C CYS A 47 9.98 31.92 5.21
N ILE A 48 10.16 30.59 5.18
CA ILE A 48 11.46 29.94 5.39
C ILE A 48 12.23 29.65 4.08
N GLY A 49 11.73 30.09 2.93
CA GLY A 49 12.40 29.91 1.64
C GLY A 49 12.51 28.45 1.12
N CYS A 50 11.72 27.51 1.65
CA CYS A 50 11.83 26.07 1.36
C CYS A 50 11.50 25.65 -0.08
N GLY A 51 10.86 26.49 -0.89
CA GLY A 51 10.51 26.17 -2.28
C GLY A 51 9.35 25.18 -2.48
N ALA A 52 8.69 24.72 -1.42
CA ALA A 52 7.55 23.80 -1.53
C ALA A 52 6.43 24.36 -2.44
N CYS A 53 6.11 25.64 -2.29
CA CYS A 53 5.07 26.31 -3.08
C CYS A 53 5.40 26.37 -4.58
N THR A 54 6.67 26.55 -4.96
CA THR A 54 7.10 26.57 -6.36
C THR A 54 7.03 25.19 -6.99
N THR A 55 7.41 24.14 -6.24
CA THR A 55 7.38 22.75 -6.71
C THR A 55 5.96 22.23 -6.86
N ALA A 56 5.07 22.58 -5.93
CA ALA A 56 3.69 22.14 -5.97
C ALA A 56 2.82 22.90 -6.98
N CYS A 57 3.31 24.02 -7.56
CA CYS A 57 2.51 24.83 -8.44
C CYS A 57 2.33 24.15 -9.81
N PRO A 58 1.11 23.76 -10.20
CA PRO A 58 0.86 23.12 -11.50
C PRO A 58 0.99 24.10 -12.67
N ALA A 59 0.99 25.40 -12.39
CA ALA A 59 1.15 26.47 -13.37
C ALA A 59 2.62 26.94 -13.38
N PRO A 60 3.43 26.53 -14.37
CA PRO A 60 4.83 26.90 -14.41
C PRO A 60 5.01 28.42 -14.49
N GLY A 61 5.86 28.96 -13.62
CA GLY A 61 6.14 30.40 -13.55
C GLY A 61 5.07 31.25 -12.85
N ALA A 62 4.01 30.64 -12.30
CA ALA A 62 3.02 31.36 -11.50
C ALA A 62 3.54 31.80 -10.13
N ILE A 63 4.56 31.13 -9.59
CA ILE A 63 5.20 31.47 -8.32
C ILE A 63 6.70 31.63 -8.56
N LYS A 64 7.26 32.73 -8.06
CA LYS A 64 8.70 33.00 -8.07
C LYS A 64 9.16 33.34 -6.66
N LEU A 65 10.20 32.67 -6.17
CA LEU A 65 10.85 33.08 -4.93
C LEU A 65 11.76 34.27 -5.22
N VAL A 66 11.60 35.32 -4.43
CA VAL A 66 12.46 36.51 -4.43
C VAL A 66 13.03 36.69 -3.04
N ARG A 67 14.19 37.34 -2.97
CA ARG A 67 14.84 37.70 -1.72
C ARG A 67 15.11 39.20 -1.74
N ASP A 68 14.75 39.89 -0.66
CA ASP A 68 15.06 41.30 -0.48
C ASP A 68 16.57 41.49 -0.23
N THR A 69 17.10 42.67 -0.54
CA THR A 69 18.52 42.99 -0.32
C THR A 69 18.82 43.19 1.16
N ASP A 70 19.95 42.65 1.63
CA ASP A 70 20.40 42.88 3.00
C ASP A 70 20.73 44.36 3.22
N THR A 71 20.30 44.93 4.35
CA THR A 71 20.67 46.29 4.78
C THR A 71 21.75 46.21 5.86
N SER A 72 22.34 47.34 6.25
CA SER A 72 23.37 47.37 7.31
C SER A 72 22.86 46.93 8.70
N GLU A 73 21.54 46.84 8.89
CA GLU A 73 20.89 46.56 10.18
C GLU A 73 20.00 45.30 10.17
N GLU A 74 19.52 44.83 9.01
CA GLU A 74 18.62 43.67 8.91
C GLU A 74 18.93 42.80 7.67
N GLU A 75 18.85 41.47 7.84
CA GLU A 75 18.94 40.48 6.74
C GLU A 75 17.66 40.46 5.89
N GLY A 76 17.83 40.35 4.56
CA GLY A 76 16.72 40.35 3.62
C GLY A 76 15.86 39.08 3.68
N LEU A 77 14.54 39.26 3.72
CA LEU A 77 13.59 38.15 3.75
C LEU A 77 13.43 37.49 2.37
N THR A 78 13.26 36.18 2.36
CA THR A 78 12.95 35.39 1.15
C THR A 78 11.48 35.03 1.14
N TYR A 79 10.74 35.35 0.08
CA TYR A 79 9.28 35.12 0.02
C TYR A 79 8.79 34.85 -1.42
N PRO A 80 7.64 34.17 -1.57
CA PRO A 80 7.05 33.90 -2.87
C PRO A 80 6.29 35.11 -3.42
N VAL A 81 6.47 35.39 -4.71
CA VAL A 81 5.70 36.37 -5.48
C VAL A 81 4.79 35.63 -6.46
N ILE A 82 3.49 35.92 -6.39
CA ILE A 82 2.46 35.30 -7.22
C ILE A 82 2.20 36.13 -8.49
N VAL A 83 2.43 35.53 -9.65
CA VAL A 83 2.14 36.14 -10.95
C VAL A 83 0.67 35.89 -11.30
N ARG A 84 -0.17 36.92 -11.12
CA ARG A 84 -1.64 36.83 -11.30
C ARG A 84 -2.07 36.32 -12.69
N GLY A 85 -1.31 36.63 -13.74
CA GLY A 85 -1.61 36.20 -15.11
C GLY A 85 -1.38 34.70 -15.37
N ALA A 86 -0.59 34.03 -14.53
CA ALA A 86 -0.31 32.59 -14.65
C ALA A 86 -0.97 31.76 -13.54
N CYS A 87 -1.35 32.38 -12.43
CA CYS A 87 -1.99 31.71 -11.31
C CYS A 87 -3.43 31.28 -11.67
N ILE A 88 -3.66 29.96 -11.66
CA ILE A 88 -4.98 29.35 -11.89
C ILE A 88 -5.85 29.22 -10.63
N ARG A 89 -5.40 29.78 -9.49
CA ARG A 89 -6.11 29.80 -8.19
C ARG A 89 -6.51 28.42 -7.64
N CYS A 90 -5.63 27.44 -7.82
CA CYS A 90 -5.86 26.07 -7.34
C CYS A 90 -5.71 25.90 -5.82
N GLY A 91 -4.84 26.68 -5.16
CA GLY A 91 -4.65 26.65 -3.70
C GLY A 91 -3.52 25.74 -3.19
N PHE A 92 -2.92 24.91 -4.05
CA PHE A 92 -1.87 23.96 -3.65
C PHE A 92 -0.66 24.61 -2.95
N CYS A 93 -0.31 25.84 -3.31
CA CYS A 93 0.80 26.55 -2.69
C CYS A 93 0.58 26.87 -1.20
N ALA A 94 -0.67 27.10 -0.79
CA ALA A 94 -1.04 27.27 0.62
C ALA A 94 -1.06 25.93 1.37
N GLU A 95 -1.43 24.84 0.69
CA GLU A 95 -1.51 23.50 1.28
C GLU A 95 -0.13 22.94 1.62
N VAL A 96 0.82 23.03 0.68
CA VAL A 96 2.18 22.52 0.88
C VAL A 96 3.06 23.42 1.75
N CYS A 97 2.56 24.59 2.16
CA CYS A 97 3.32 25.51 3.00
C CYS A 97 3.53 24.87 4.39
N PRO A 98 4.79 24.57 4.79
CA PRO A 98 5.07 23.85 6.03
C PRO A 98 5.06 24.76 7.27
N THR A 99 4.87 26.07 7.11
CA THR A 99 4.96 27.04 8.20
C THR A 99 3.61 27.18 8.88
N ASP A 100 3.62 27.29 10.21
CA ASP A 100 2.45 27.64 11.01
C ASP A 100 2.84 28.80 11.94
N PRO A 101 2.33 30.04 11.73
CA PRO A 101 1.34 30.45 10.74
C PRO A 101 1.78 30.30 9.28
N LYS A 102 0.80 30.17 8.36
CA LYS A 102 1.07 29.94 6.94
C LYS A 102 1.61 31.19 6.26
N THR A 103 2.68 31.01 5.50
CA THR A 103 3.25 32.05 4.62
C THR A 103 2.28 32.42 3.49
N ILE A 104 1.51 31.47 2.99
CA ILE A 104 0.58 31.67 1.87
C ILE A 104 -0.83 31.23 2.28
N GLU A 105 -1.79 32.13 2.11
CA GLU A 105 -3.22 31.87 2.39
C GLU A 105 -4.06 32.01 1.11
N CYS A 106 -5.03 31.11 0.91
CA CYS A 106 -5.88 31.10 -0.29
C CYS A 106 -7.35 30.89 0.10
N GLY A 107 -8.15 31.96 0.27
CA GLY A 107 -9.61 31.89 0.46
C GLY A 107 -10.13 30.73 1.35
N GLU A 108 -11.36 30.27 1.12
CA GLU A 108 -11.81 29.00 1.71
C GLU A 108 -11.11 27.81 1.04
N ASN A 109 -10.05 27.32 1.67
CA ASN A 109 -9.37 26.10 1.27
C ASN A 109 -10.23 24.88 1.61
N HIS A 110 -10.98 24.36 0.62
CA HIS A 110 -11.85 23.19 0.83
C HIS A 110 -11.10 21.89 1.21
N LEU A 111 -9.76 21.90 1.21
CA LEU A 111 -8.90 20.79 1.60
C LEU A 111 -8.27 20.95 2.99
N ILE A 112 -8.38 22.13 3.62
CA ILE A 112 -8.05 22.32 5.04
C ILE A 112 -9.38 22.55 5.77
N ARG A 113 -10.17 21.49 5.89
CA ARG A 113 -11.01 21.36 7.08
C ARG A 113 -10.06 20.99 8.21
N GLU A 114 -10.30 21.47 9.43
CA GLU A 114 -9.58 20.99 10.62
C GLU A 114 -9.60 19.45 10.74
N GLU A 115 -10.53 18.80 10.02
CA GLU A 115 -10.77 17.36 9.92
C GLU A 115 -10.00 16.63 8.80
N PHE A 116 -9.33 17.32 7.86
CA PHE A 116 -8.70 16.69 6.70
C PHE A 116 -7.30 17.25 6.39
N THR A 117 -6.39 17.21 7.36
CA THR A 117 -4.97 17.22 7.01
C THR A 117 -4.64 15.83 6.45
N ILE A 118 -4.77 15.64 5.13
CA ILE A 118 -4.22 14.45 4.47
C ILE A 118 -2.71 14.59 4.49
N VAL A 119 -2.09 14.26 5.63
CA VAL A 119 -0.70 13.83 5.64
C VAL A 119 -0.70 12.49 4.91
N PRO A 120 0.00 12.33 3.77
CA PRO A 120 0.19 11.01 3.19
C PRO A 120 0.97 10.19 4.22
N SER A 121 0.27 9.42 5.04
CA SER A 121 0.93 8.54 5.98
C SER A 121 1.58 7.42 5.17
N GLU A 122 2.90 7.32 5.25
CA GLU A 122 3.66 6.20 4.67
C GLU A 122 3.22 4.86 5.26
N LYS A 123 2.57 4.87 6.44
CA LYS A 123 2.18 3.70 7.22
C LYS A 123 0.67 3.70 7.46
N LEU A 124 -0.01 2.64 7.04
CA LEU A 124 -1.40 2.38 7.38
C LEU A 124 -1.48 1.25 8.40
N TYR A 125 -2.39 1.39 9.37
CA TYR A 125 -2.67 0.32 10.33
C TYR A 125 -4.03 -0.30 10.03
N VAL A 126 -4.08 -1.62 9.91
CA VAL A 126 -5.29 -2.37 9.57
C VAL A 126 -5.54 -3.47 10.60
N ILE A 127 -6.79 -3.61 11.04
CA ILE A 127 -7.21 -4.67 11.96
C ILE A 127 -7.83 -5.81 11.17
N ASP A 128 -7.40 -7.04 11.46
CA ASP A 128 -7.96 -8.27 10.92
C ASP A 128 -9.12 -8.75 11.83
N ASP A 129 -10.36 -8.56 11.37
CA ASP A 129 -11.56 -8.90 12.12
C ASP A 129 -11.65 -10.39 12.52
N TYR A 130 -11.04 -11.29 11.74
CA TYR A 130 -11.04 -12.73 12.05
C TYR A 130 -10.14 -13.10 13.23
N LEU A 131 -9.04 -12.35 13.42
CA LEU A 131 -8.10 -12.56 14.52
C LEU A 131 -8.41 -11.66 15.72
N CYS A 132 -9.15 -10.57 15.52
CA CYS A 132 -9.50 -9.63 16.56
C CYS A 132 -10.43 -10.28 17.60
N ILE A 133 -9.92 -10.43 18.82
CA ILE A 133 -10.70 -10.91 19.97
C ILE A 133 -11.53 -9.80 20.64
N ARG A 134 -11.60 -8.60 20.04
CA ARG A 134 -12.37 -7.44 20.54
C ARG A 134 -12.06 -7.06 21.99
N CYS A 135 -10.79 -7.18 22.40
CA CYS A 135 -10.36 -6.86 23.77
C CYS A 135 -10.29 -5.35 24.07
N ARG A 136 -10.45 -4.49 23.05
CA ARG A 136 -10.45 -3.00 23.12
C ARG A 136 -9.18 -2.38 23.70
N LYS A 137 -8.08 -3.13 23.80
CA LYS A 137 -6.78 -2.60 24.24
C LYS A 137 -6.22 -1.56 23.26
N CYS A 138 -6.38 -1.80 21.96
CA CYS A 138 -5.94 -0.87 20.90
C CYS A 138 -6.67 0.47 20.99
N MET A 139 -7.99 0.48 21.25
CA MET A 139 -8.77 1.71 21.43
C MET A 139 -8.21 2.55 22.59
N LYS A 140 -7.99 1.92 23.76
CA LYS A 140 -7.37 2.59 24.92
C LYS A 140 -5.92 3.01 24.69
N ALA A 141 -5.24 2.41 23.72
CA ALA A 141 -3.85 2.71 23.39
C ALA A 141 -3.71 3.97 22.54
N CYS A 142 -4.73 4.28 21.74
CA CYS A 142 -4.65 5.30 20.70
C CYS A 142 -4.66 6.70 21.33
N PRO A 143 -3.62 7.53 21.13
CA PRO A 143 -3.56 8.87 21.71
C PRO A 143 -4.54 9.86 21.05
N VAL A 144 -5.07 9.52 19.87
CA VAL A 144 -5.93 10.37 19.04
C VAL A 144 -7.33 9.76 18.83
N ASP A 145 -7.67 8.71 19.58
CA ASP A 145 -8.96 8.00 19.52
C ASP A 145 -9.41 7.60 18.10
N ALA A 146 -8.45 7.31 17.21
CA ALA A 146 -8.71 6.96 15.80
C ALA A 146 -9.33 5.57 15.62
N ILE A 147 -9.44 4.76 16.67
CA ILE A 147 -9.93 3.37 16.58
C ILE A 147 -11.36 3.31 17.11
N VAL A 148 -12.30 2.91 16.26
CA VAL A 148 -13.73 2.84 16.55
C VAL A 148 -14.26 1.41 16.45
N GLU A 149 -15.39 1.15 17.12
CA GLU A 149 -16.10 -0.11 16.99
C GLU A 149 -17.46 0.15 16.32
N GLU A 150 -17.62 -0.27 15.06
CA GLU A 150 -18.84 -0.14 14.27
C GLU A 150 -19.30 -1.54 13.83
N ASP A 151 -20.60 -1.84 13.95
CA ASP A 151 -21.18 -3.14 13.57
C ASP A 151 -20.48 -4.38 14.16
N GLY A 152 -19.92 -4.24 15.37
CA GLY A 152 -19.19 -5.31 16.04
C GLY A 152 -17.81 -5.59 15.43
N ARG A 153 -17.28 -4.68 14.60
CA ARG A 153 -15.91 -4.70 14.07
C ARG A 153 -15.13 -3.54 14.65
N VAL A 154 -13.85 -3.79 14.94
CA VAL A 154 -12.94 -2.74 15.38
C VAL A 154 -12.18 -2.25 14.16
N GLU A 155 -12.35 -0.98 13.80
CA GLU A 155 -11.78 -0.37 12.61
C GLU A 155 -10.93 0.85 12.98
N ILE A 156 -9.92 1.14 12.17
CA ILE A 156 -9.03 2.29 12.35
C ILE A 156 -9.40 3.33 11.31
N ASP A 157 -9.86 4.48 11.79
CA ASP A 157 -10.09 5.67 10.98
C ASP A 157 -8.75 6.25 10.54
N GLN A 158 -8.40 6.02 9.27
CA GLN A 158 -7.12 6.46 8.70
C GLN A 158 -7.04 7.99 8.58
N SER A 159 -8.15 8.72 8.64
CA SER A 159 -8.13 10.18 8.60
C SER A 159 -7.64 10.80 9.91
N ARG A 160 -7.89 10.10 11.04
CA ARG A 160 -7.47 10.53 12.39
C ARG A 160 -6.19 9.85 12.86
N CYS A 161 -5.80 8.75 12.23
CA CYS A 161 -4.63 7.98 12.61
C CYS A 161 -3.33 8.75 12.33
N ILE A 162 -2.57 9.07 13.38
CA ILE A 162 -1.23 9.70 13.27
C ILE A 162 -0.09 8.69 13.04
N ALA A 163 -0.43 7.43 12.76
CA ALA A 163 0.50 6.33 12.50
C ALA A 163 1.58 6.05 13.58
N CYS A 164 1.33 6.38 14.86
CA CYS A 164 2.30 6.21 15.95
C CYS A 164 2.69 4.76 16.25
N GLY A 165 1.77 3.81 16.04
CA GLY A 165 2.03 2.37 16.26
C GLY A 165 1.70 1.82 17.65
N ASP A 166 1.28 2.64 18.62
CA ASP A 166 0.95 2.19 19.99
C ASP A 166 -0.08 1.04 20.04
N CYS A 167 -1.00 1.03 19.08
CA CYS A 167 -2.03 0.00 18.98
C CYS A 167 -1.45 -1.38 18.61
N LEU A 168 -0.35 -1.41 17.86
CA LEU A 168 0.34 -2.64 17.44
C LEU A 168 1.01 -3.30 18.64
N GLU A 169 1.74 -2.53 19.44
CA GLU A 169 2.48 -3.03 20.61
C GLU A 169 1.56 -3.57 21.70
N LYS A 170 0.42 -2.90 21.95
CA LYS A 170 -0.52 -3.31 23.00
C LYS A 170 -1.46 -4.45 22.58
N CYS A 171 -1.44 -4.86 21.32
CA CYS A 171 -2.30 -5.93 20.83
C CYS A 171 -1.84 -7.28 21.38
N PRO A 172 -2.66 -8.00 22.18
CA PRO A 172 -2.26 -9.28 22.75
C PRO A 172 -2.29 -10.43 21.73
N VAL A 173 -2.91 -10.20 20.56
CA VAL A 173 -3.03 -11.18 19.49
C VAL A 173 -2.05 -10.79 18.39
N LYS A 174 -0.96 -11.58 18.26
CA LYS A 174 -0.02 -11.44 17.15
C LYS A 174 -0.77 -11.49 15.82
N GLY A 175 -0.59 -10.46 15.01
CA GLY A 175 -1.19 -10.37 13.69
C GLY A 175 -2.68 -9.99 13.64
N ALA A 176 -3.35 -9.70 14.75
CA ALA A 176 -4.68 -9.07 14.64
C ALA A 176 -4.59 -7.63 14.14
N LEU A 177 -3.47 -6.95 14.37
CA LEU A 177 -3.20 -5.59 13.89
C LEU A 177 -2.00 -5.65 12.94
N LYS A 178 -2.08 -4.94 11.81
CA LYS A 178 -1.11 -4.96 10.71
C LYS A 178 -0.63 -3.55 10.45
N ARG A 179 0.65 -3.41 10.15
CA ARG A 179 1.26 -2.20 9.57
C ARG A 179 1.47 -2.46 8.09
N ILE A 180 1.07 -1.53 7.23
CA ILE A 180 1.26 -1.58 5.77
C ILE A 180 2.06 -0.34 5.38
N HIS A 181 3.21 -0.52 4.73
CA HIS A 181 3.99 0.60 4.21
C HIS A 181 3.51 0.90 2.79
N VAL A 182 2.79 2.00 2.60
CA VAL A 182 2.13 2.34 1.32
C VAL A 182 3.14 2.78 0.26
N ALA A 183 4.29 3.28 0.67
CA ALA A 183 5.34 3.74 -0.23
C ALA A 183 6.08 2.60 -0.96
N TYR A 184 6.05 1.37 -0.44
CA TYR A 184 6.92 0.26 -0.89
C TYR A 184 6.15 -1.03 -1.22
N VAL A 185 4.95 -0.90 -1.80
CA VAL A 185 4.04 -2.05 -2.00
C VAL A 185 4.61 -3.07 -2.98
N GLU A 186 5.34 -2.65 -4.01
CA GLU A 186 5.90 -3.58 -5.01
C GLU A 186 7.14 -4.29 -4.47
N GLU A 187 8.03 -3.56 -3.79
CA GLU A 187 9.21 -4.10 -3.11
C GLU A 187 8.79 -5.11 -2.03
N GLN A 188 7.75 -4.80 -1.27
CA GLN A 188 7.14 -5.74 -0.32
C GLN A 188 6.75 -7.06 -0.98
N LYS A 189 6.07 -7.02 -2.14
CA LYS A 189 5.68 -8.25 -2.86
C LYS A 189 6.91 -9.05 -3.28
N MET A 190 7.97 -8.37 -3.73
CA MET A 190 9.21 -9.03 -4.13
C MET A 190 9.89 -9.71 -2.93
N VAL A 191 9.99 -9.02 -1.78
CA VAL A 191 10.52 -9.61 -0.53
C VAL A 191 9.68 -10.79 -0.06
N ILE A 192 8.34 -10.67 -0.10
CA ILE A 192 7.43 -11.76 0.25
C ILE A 192 7.67 -12.99 -0.64
N ASN A 193 7.73 -12.79 -1.95
CA ASN A 193 7.95 -13.88 -2.90
C ASN A 193 9.33 -14.53 -2.72
N LEU A 194 10.37 -13.73 -2.48
CA LEU A 194 11.72 -14.22 -2.19
C LEU A 194 11.71 -15.13 -0.97
N ALA A 195 11.13 -14.69 0.15
CA ALA A 195 11.04 -15.45 1.38
C ALA A 195 10.25 -16.76 1.19
N VAL A 196 9.11 -16.72 0.49
CA VAL A 196 8.29 -17.91 0.23
C VAL A 196 9.06 -18.93 -0.62
N ASN A 197 9.69 -18.48 -1.71
CA ASN A 197 10.43 -19.36 -2.63
C ASN A 197 11.64 -20.01 -1.95
N GLU A 198 12.35 -19.26 -1.10
CA GLU A 198 13.49 -19.79 -0.35
C GLU A 198 13.07 -20.84 0.68
N LEU A 199 12.02 -20.56 1.45
CA LEU A 199 11.47 -21.50 2.42
C LEU A 199 10.91 -22.76 1.75
N GLU A 200 10.33 -22.61 0.56
CA GLU A 200 9.89 -23.71 -0.29
C GLU A 200 11.04 -24.60 -0.73
N ALA A 201 12.09 -24.01 -1.30
CA ALA A 201 13.28 -24.74 -1.72
C ALA A 201 13.92 -25.51 -0.55
N ALA A 202 14.06 -24.85 0.61
CA ALA A 202 14.61 -25.48 1.81
C ALA A 202 13.80 -26.72 2.27
N ILE A 203 12.48 -26.68 2.09
CA ILE A 203 11.59 -27.80 2.43
C ILE A 203 11.66 -28.92 1.39
N GLU A 204 11.80 -28.59 0.11
CA GLU A 204 11.90 -29.59 -0.97
C GLU A 204 13.19 -30.43 -0.86
N GLU A 205 14.31 -29.81 -0.48
CA GLU A 205 15.58 -30.49 -0.21
C GLU A 205 15.52 -31.52 0.93
N ARG A 206 14.49 -31.44 1.78
CA ARG A 206 14.25 -32.36 2.90
C ARG A 206 12.99 -33.21 2.70
N SER A 207 12.44 -33.22 1.49
CA SER A 207 11.20 -33.94 1.18
C SER A 207 11.27 -35.44 1.48
N ASP A 208 12.43 -36.08 1.34
CA ASP A 208 12.61 -37.51 1.64
C ASP A 208 12.54 -37.85 3.13
N ASP A 209 12.96 -36.93 4.00
CA ASP A 209 12.81 -37.11 5.45
C ASP A 209 11.38 -36.80 5.89
N ILE A 210 10.72 -35.84 5.25
CA ILE A 210 9.31 -35.51 5.49
C ILE A 210 8.41 -36.70 5.13
N LYS A 211 8.71 -37.44 4.05
CA LYS A 211 7.96 -38.64 3.64
C LYS A 211 7.94 -39.75 4.70
N LYS A 212 8.93 -39.79 5.60
CA LYS A 212 9.05 -40.84 6.63
C LYS A 212 8.22 -40.56 7.88
N LEU A 213 7.62 -39.37 8.00
CA LEU A 213 6.89 -38.96 9.19
C LEU A 213 5.60 -39.78 9.38
N GLY A 214 5.47 -40.37 10.57
CA GLY A 214 4.25 -41.06 11.01
C GLY A 214 3.15 -40.11 11.47
N ALA A 215 1.94 -40.64 11.68
CA ALA A 215 0.81 -39.87 12.18
C ALA A 215 1.10 -39.34 13.60
N GLY A 216 1.11 -38.01 13.76
CA GLY A 216 1.38 -37.33 15.02
C GLY A 216 2.84 -36.94 15.25
N GLU A 217 3.76 -37.36 14.38
CA GLU A 217 5.14 -36.93 14.41
C GLU A 217 5.31 -35.52 13.81
N VAL A 218 6.31 -34.80 14.30
CA VAL A 218 6.60 -33.42 13.87
C VAL A 218 8.07 -33.34 13.49
N TYR A 219 8.33 -32.89 12.28
CA TYR A 219 9.68 -32.58 11.81
C TYR A 219 10.01 -31.12 12.13
N ARG A 220 11.20 -30.88 12.67
CA ARG A 220 11.68 -29.54 12.99
C ARG A 220 13.03 -29.33 12.33
N MET A 221 13.18 -28.20 11.66
CA MET A 221 14.46 -27.75 11.13
C MET A 221 14.62 -26.25 11.32
N ASN A 222 15.85 -25.77 11.28
CA ASN A 222 16.17 -24.34 11.36
C ASN A 222 16.77 -23.92 10.02
N HIS A 223 16.32 -22.77 9.51
CA HIS A 223 16.86 -22.12 8.32
C HIS A 223 17.51 -20.80 8.73
N PRO A 224 18.73 -20.46 8.30
CA PRO A 224 19.40 -19.22 8.70
C PRO A 224 18.66 -17.99 8.15
N LEU A 225 18.38 -17.00 9.00
CA LEU A 225 17.69 -15.77 8.57
C LEU A 225 18.64 -14.81 7.82
N ARG A 226 19.92 -14.76 8.21
CA ARG A 226 20.88 -13.76 7.71
C ARG A 226 21.00 -13.73 6.17
N PRO A 227 21.16 -14.87 5.46
CA PRO A 227 21.26 -14.85 3.99
C PRO A 227 19.96 -14.42 3.29
N LEU A 228 18.80 -14.69 3.90
CA LEU A 228 17.51 -14.22 3.41
C LEU A 228 17.38 -12.71 3.62
N LEU A 229 17.78 -12.22 4.79
CA LEU A 229 17.77 -10.79 5.13
C LEU A 229 18.69 -9.99 4.21
N GLU A 230 19.92 -10.45 3.99
CA GLU A 230 20.89 -9.80 3.08
C GLU A 230 20.31 -9.61 1.68
N ARG A 231 19.66 -10.64 1.10
CA ARG A 231 18.99 -10.54 -0.21
C ARG A 231 17.73 -9.69 -0.19
N ALA A 232 16.98 -9.71 0.91
CA ALA A 232 15.80 -8.87 1.05
C ALA A 232 16.18 -7.38 1.13
N LEU A 233 17.30 -7.04 1.77
CA LEU A 233 17.85 -5.69 1.85
C LEU A 233 18.31 -5.14 0.49
N GLU A 234 18.72 -6.00 -0.45
CA GLU A 234 19.02 -5.58 -1.83
C GLU A 234 17.77 -5.06 -2.56
N ILE A 235 16.59 -5.58 -2.20
CA ILE A 235 15.30 -5.17 -2.77
C ILE A 235 14.76 -3.95 -2.05
N LEU A 236 14.78 -3.97 -0.71
CA LEU A 236 14.30 -2.90 0.14
C LEU A 236 15.41 -2.50 1.13
N PRO A 237 16.13 -1.39 0.89
CA PRO A 237 17.32 -1.03 1.67
C PRO A 237 17.01 -0.53 3.09
N ASP A 238 15.74 -0.46 3.48
CA ASP A 238 15.31 -0.12 4.84
C ASP A 238 15.24 -1.40 5.69
N GLU A 239 16.16 -1.51 6.67
CA GLU A 239 16.29 -2.70 7.52
C GLU A 239 15.07 -2.91 8.44
N ASP A 240 14.53 -1.83 9.01
CA ASP A 240 13.39 -1.91 9.92
C ASP A 240 12.15 -2.42 9.16
N ILE A 241 11.89 -1.85 7.98
CA ILE A 241 10.75 -2.26 7.16
C ILE A 241 10.93 -3.70 6.65
N THR A 242 12.13 -4.05 6.21
CA THR A 242 12.43 -5.40 5.68
C THR A 242 12.25 -6.47 6.76
N ARG A 243 12.76 -6.20 7.98
CA ARG A 243 12.59 -7.09 9.12
C ARG A 243 11.12 -7.25 9.51
N ASP A 244 10.37 -6.14 9.60
CA ASP A 244 8.93 -6.15 9.87
C ASP A 244 8.17 -7.04 8.87
N ILE A 245 8.53 -6.95 7.57
CA ILE A 245 7.93 -7.77 6.51
C ILE A 245 8.25 -9.25 6.72
N LEU A 246 9.51 -9.60 6.96
CA LEU A 246 9.93 -11.00 7.16
C LEU A 246 9.28 -11.62 8.40
N GLU A 247 9.18 -10.88 9.51
CA GLU A 247 8.47 -11.35 10.71
C GLU A 247 6.99 -11.58 10.41
N MET A 248 6.32 -10.61 9.76
CA MET A 248 4.91 -10.73 9.41
C MET A 248 4.61 -11.94 8.50
N ILE A 249 5.47 -12.19 7.51
CA ILE A 249 5.33 -13.34 6.61
C ILE A 249 5.53 -14.62 7.40
N THR A 250 6.64 -14.77 8.12
CA THR A 250 6.99 -16.02 8.81
C THR A 250 5.95 -16.40 9.85
N ASP A 251 5.45 -15.47 10.66
CA ASP A 251 4.44 -15.74 11.68
C ASP A 251 3.09 -16.24 11.09
N ARG A 252 2.77 -15.86 9.85
CA ARG A 252 1.47 -16.19 9.22
C ARG A 252 1.54 -17.26 8.16
N LEU A 253 2.71 -17.45 7.55
CA LEU A 253 2.86 -18.35 6.43
C LEU A 253 2.54 -19.77 6.89
N LYS A 254 1.48 -20.33 6.29
CA LYS A 254 1.09 -21.71 6.47
C LYS A 254 1.21 -22.39 5.12
N MET A 255 2.37 -23.01 4.89
CA MET A 255 2.63 -23.64 3.62
C MET A 255 2.08 -25.07 3.60
N ARG A 256 1.41 -25.42 2.51
CA ARG A 256 0.91 -26.76 2.23
C ARG A 256 1.90 -27.46 1.32
N ILE A 257 2.35 -28.64 1.71
CA ILE A 257 3.38 -29.38 0.99
C ILE A 257 2.77 -30.68 0.49
N ILE A 258 3.02 -30.98 -0.79
CA ILE A 258 2.67 -32.26 -1.40
C ILE A 258 3.97 -32.99 -1.73
N THR A 259 4.19 -34.13 -1.09
CA THR A 259 5.30 -35.04 -1.45
C THR A 259 4.81 -36.07 -2.44
N TRP A 260 5.69 -36.53 -3.33
CA TRP A 260 5.37 -37.56 -4.33
C TRP A 260 6.25 -38.80 -4.16
N SER A 261 5.62 -39.97 -4.13
CA SER A 261 6.28 -41.28 -4.00
C SER A 261 5.94 -42.17 -5.20
N PRO A 262 6.71 -42.09 -6.31
CA PRO A 262 6.40 -42.80 -7.55
C PRO A 262 6.40 -44.33 -7.37
N GLU A 263 7.17 -44.85 -6.42
CA GLU A 263 7.27 -46.28 -6.10
C GLU A 263 5.95 -46.95 -5.72
N LYS A 264 5.00 -46.19 -5.16
CA LYS A 264 3.67 -46.69 -4.74
C LYS A 264 2.63 -46.60 -5.86
N CYS A 265 2.97 -45.98 -6.99
CA CYS A 265 2.01 -45.67 -8.03
C CYS A 265 1.73 -46.89 -8.91
N VAL A 266 0.46 -47.30 -8.98
CA VAL A 266 -0.01 -48.36 -9.89
C VAL A 266 -0.57 -47.83 -11.21
N GLN A 267 -0.32 -46.54 -11.50
CA GLN A 267 -0.76 -45.87 -12.74
C GLN A 267 -2.28 -45.90 -12.99
N CYS A 268 -3.10 -45.86 -11.94
CA CYS A 268 -4.58 -45.87 -12.04
C CYS A 268 -5.21 -44.59 -12.64
N ARG A 269 -4.42 -43.54 -12.88
CA ARG A 269 -4.79 -42.24 -13.51
C ARG A 269 -5.84 -41.38 -12.80
N LEU A 270 -6.47 -41.84 -11.71
CA LEU A 270 -7.47 -41.06 -10.95
C LEU A 270 -7.01 -39.64 -10.55
N CYS A 271 -5.74 -39.47 -10.17
CA CYS A 271 -5.20 -38.16 -9.79
C CYS A 271 -5.00 -37.20 -10.96
N VAL A 272 -4.90 -37.71 -12.20
CA VAL A 272 -4.74 -36.90 -13.42
C VAL A 272 -6.06 -36.18 -13.70
N ASP A 273 -7.16 -36.93 -13.68
CA ASP A 273 -8.50 -36.42 -13.99
C ASP A 273 -9.00 -35.41 -12.94
N GLU A 274 -8.66 -35.63 -11.67
CA GLU A 274 -9.09 -34.77 -10.56
C GLU A 274 -8.16 -33.56 -10.33
N CYS A 275 -7.07 -33.39 -11.08
CA CYS A 275 -6.13 -32.28 -10.86
C CYS A 275 -6.65 -30.96 -11.45
N PRO A 276 -7.07 -29.97 -10.63
CA PRO A 276 -7.66 -28.73 -11.15
C PRO A 276 -6.67 -27.85 -11.92
N SER A 277 -5.38 -28.01 -11.67
CA SER A 277 -4.33 -27.21 -12.33
C SER A 277 -3.65 -27.94 -13.48
N GLY A 278 -4.02 -29.20 -13.77
CA GLY A 278 -3.31 -30.01 -14.77
C GLY A 278 -1.84 -30.27 -14.44
N ALA A 279 -1.44 -30.14 -13.16
CA ALA A 279 -0.08 -30.39 -12.70
C ALA A 279 0.33 -31.86 -12.73
N ILE A 280 -0.62 -32.77 -12.88
CA ILE A 280 -0.37 -34.21 -12.94
C ILE A 280 -0.72 -34.65 -14.35
N THR A 281 0.25 -35.21 -15.06
CA THR A 281 0.12 -35.68 -16.44
C THR A 281 0.35 -37.19 -16.52
N TYR A 282 -0.11 -37.79 -17.61
CA TYR A 282 0.15 -39.18 -17.93
C TYR A 282 0.80 -39.28 -19.31
N SER A 283 1.93 -39.98 -19.39
CA SER A 283 2.58 -40.41 -20.63
C SER A 283 2.70 -41.93 -20.64
N GLU A 284 2.63 -42.54 -21.82
CA GLU A 284 2.84 -44.00 -21.98
C GLU A 284 4.28 -44.40 -21.59
N ASP A 285 5.25 -43.51 -21.80
CA ASP A 285 6.66 -43.76 -21.53
C ASP A 285 7.04 -43.51 -20.06
N GLU A 286 6.53 -42.44 -19.44
CA GLU A 286 6.94 -41.99 -18.10
C GLU A 286 5.90 -42.27 -17.01
N GLY A 287 4.71 -42.74 -17.38
CA GLY A 287 3.61 -42.98 -16.45
C GLY A 287 3.00 -41.68 -15.91
N VAL A 288 2.57 -41.72 -14.64
CA VAL A 288 1.96 -40.55 -13.97
C VAL A 288 3.06 -39.68 -13.37
N VAL A 289 3.24 -38.48 -13.93
CA VAL A 289 4.26 -37.50 -13.53
C VAL A 289 3.60 -36.26 -12.94
N ARG A 290 4.21 -35.69 -11.90
CA ARG A 290 3.78 -34.44 -11.29
C ARG A 290 4.78 -33.32 -11.60
N ASP A 291 4.27 -32.22 -12.11
CA ASP A 291 4.96 -30.94 -12.24
C ASP A 291 4.78 -30.10 -10.96
N PRO A 292 5.86 -29.87 -10.16
CA PRO A 292 5.77 -29.07 -8.94
C PRO A 292 5.41 -27.60 -9.20
N GLU A 293 5.86 -27.01 -10.30
CA GLU A 293 5.69 -25.58 -10.60
C GLU A 293 4.22 -25.25 -10.89
N LYS A 294 3.49 -26.16 -11.53
CA LYS A 294 2.05 -26.01 -11.79
C LYS A 294 1.16 -26.39 -10.61
N CYS A 295 1.73 -26.88 -9.50
CA CYS A 295 0.97 -27.47 -8.41
C CYS A 295 0.39 -26.42 -7.45
N LEU A 296 -0.94 -26.32 -7.39
CA LEU A 296 -1.63 -25.39 -6.47
C LEU A 296 -1.69 -25.85 -5.00
N ARG A 297 -1.08 -27.00 -4.66
CA ARG A 297 -1.05 -27.54 -3.29
C ARG A 297 -2.45 -27.70 -2.65
N CYS A 298 -3.45 -28.06 -3.47
CA CYS A 298 -4.86 -28.14 -3.09
C CYS A 298 -5.27 -29.40 -2.29
N SER A 299 -4.41 -30.41 -2.19
CA SER A 299 -4.63 -31.73 -1.57
C SER A 299 -5.51 -32.73 -2.32
N THR A 300 -6.03 -32.40 -3.51
CA THR A 300 -6.92 -33.33 -4.25
C THR A 300 -6.26 -34.66 -4.56
N CYS A 301 -5.01 -34.65 -5.05
CA CYS A 301 -4.28 -35.89 -5.35
C CYS A 301 -4.03 -36.79 -4.13
N TYR A 302 -3.93 -36.21 -2.93
CA TYR A 302 -3.82 -36.96 -1.68
C TYR A 302 -5.13 -37.64 -1.31
N GLN A 303 -6.27 -36.97 -1.49
CA GLN A 303 -7.59 -37.51 -1.17
C GLN A 303 -8.05 -38.56 -2.18
N THR A 304 -7.72 -38.38 -3.45
CA THR A 304 -8.15 -39.28 -4.54
C THR A 304 -7.31 -40.55 -4.60
N CYS A 305 -6.04 -40.54 -4.14
CA CYS A 305 -5.14 -41.68 -4.32
C CYS A 305 -5.37 -42.76 -3.25
N PRO A 306 -5.90 -43.95 -3.59
CA PRO A 306 -6.10 -45.03 -2.62
C PRO A 306 -4.79 -45.73 -2.22
N PHE A 307 -3.69 -45.48 -2.95
CA PHE A 307 -2.39 -46.12 -2.75
C PHE A 307 -1.40 -45.25 -1.96
N GLY A 308 -1.78 -44.02 -1.59
CA GLY A 308 -0.93 -43.12 -0.78
C GLY A 308 0.35 -42.66 -1.51
N VAL A 309 0.24 -42.39 -2.82
CA VAL A 309 1.34 -41.85 -3.65
C VAL A 309 1.67 -40.41 -3.29
N ALA A 310 0.65 -39.59 -3.08
CA ALA A 310 0.80 -38.23 -2.60
C ALA A 310 0.78 -38.24 -1.06
N GLY A 311 1.67 -37.48 -0.44
CA GLY A 311 1.62 -37.16 0.99
C GLY A 311 1.26 -35.68 1.18
N TYR A 312 0.48 -35.35 2.20
CA TYR A 312 0.04 -33.98 2.45
C TYR A 312 0.49 -33.50 3.83
N TYR A 313 1.27 -32.43 3.84
CA TYR A 313 1.90 -31.88 5.04
C TYR A 313 1.63 -30.38 5.16
N VAL A 314 1.71 -29.88 6.38
CA VAL A 314 1.59 -28.46 6.70
C VAL A 314 2.84 -28.00 7.41
N ALA A 315 3.48 -26.98 6.85
CA ALA A 315 4.58 -26.27 7.48
C ALA A 315 4.11 -24.97 8.13
N ARG A 316 4.73 -24.65 9.26
CA ARG A 316 4.68 -23.36 9.94
C ARG A 316 6.09 -22.84 10.15
N PHE A 317 6.21 -21.52 10.15
CA PHE A 317 7.46 -20.80 10.29
C PHE A 317 7.36 -19.89 11.51
N LEU A 318 8.49 -19.63 12.15
CA LEU A 318 8.61 -18.69 13.24
C LEU A 318 10.06 -18.22 13.28
N ILE A 319 10.30 -16.91 13.31
CA ILE A 319 11.63 -16.39 13.60
C ILE A 319 11.89 -16.60 15.09
N ASP A 320 13.03 -17.20 15.42
CA ASP A 320 13.49 -17.42 16.79
C ASP A 320 15.00 -17.19 16.87
N GLU A 321 15.51 -16.98 18.07
CA GLU A 321 16.94 -16.90 18.32
C GLU A 321 17.46 -18.26 18.79
N SER A 322 18.50 -18.77 18.12
CA SER A 322 19.13 -20.05 18.48
C SER A 322 20.65 -19.86 18.50
N ASN A 323 21.28 -20.08 19.66
CA ASN A 323 22.74 -19.95 19.85
C ASN A 323 23.32 -18.57 19.49
N GLY A 324 22.53 -17.50 19.63
CA GLY A 324 22.96 -16.13 19.31
C GLY A 324 22.86 -15.76 17.83
N GLU A 325 22.29 -16.64 17.00
CA GLU A 325 21.95 -16.36 15.60
C GLU A 325 20.44 -16.42 15.39
N GLU A 326 19.92 -15.53 14.54
CA GLU A 326 18.51 -15.53 14.16
C GLU A 326 18.24 -16.61 13.12
N VAL A 327 17.26 -17.46 13.41
CA VAL A 327 16.87 -18.59 12.57
C VAL A 327 15.36 -18.62 12.37
N ILE A 328 14.94 -19.05 11.20
CA ILE A 328 13.54 -19.40 10.94
C ILE A 328 13.36 -20.86 11.35
N ARG A 329 12.62 -21.09 12.44
CA ARG A 329 12.21 -22.42 12.86
C ARG A 329 11.06 -22.91 11.99
N ILE A 330 11.31 -23.99 11.26
CA ILE A 330 10.35 -24.62 10.37
C ILE A 330 9.82 -25.87 11.05
N THR A 331 8.50 -25.91 11.26
CA THR A 331 7.81 -27.03 11.89
C THR A 331 6.84 -27.64 10.89
N ILE A 332 7.06 -28.91 10.53
CA ILE A 332 6.27 -29.63 9.54
C ILE A 332 5.56 -30.78 10.24
N LYS A 333 4.26 -30.92 9.95
CA LYS A 333 3.47 -32.06 10.42
C LYS A 333 2.63 -32.65 9.30
N PRO A 334 2.34 -33.96 9.34
CA PRO A 334 1.32 -34.55 8.49
C PRO A 334 -0.01 -33.84 8.71
N ALA A 335 -0.69 -33.52 7.63
CA ALA A 335 -2.00 -32.92 7.72
C ALA A 335 -3.02 -34.00 8.13
N ALA A 336 -3.66 -33.81 9.28
CA ALA A 336 -4.87 -34.54 9.62
C ALA A 336 -6.02 -33.97 8.78
N LEU A 337 -6.07 -34.31 7.49
CA LEU A 337 -7.32 -34.20 6.75
C LEU A 337 -8.26 -35.27 7.29
N PRO A 338 -9.58 -35.00 7.39
CA PRO A 338 -10.52 -36.04 7.77
C PRO A 338 -10.44 -37.13 6.70
N VAL A 339 -9.91 -38.29 7.08
CA VAL A 339 -10.21 -39.54 6.38
C VAL A 339 -11.70 -39.75 6.64
N LYS A 340 -12.53 -39.40 5.65
CA LYS A 340 -13.95 -39.77 5.69
C LYS A 340 -14.08 -41.27 5.52
#